data_AF-A0A7X8B225-F1
#
_entry.id   AF-A0A7X8B225-F1
#
_cell.length_a   1.000
_cell.length_b   1.000
_cell.length_c   1.000
_cell.angle_alpha   90.00
_cell.angle_beta   90.00
_cell.angle_gamma   90.00
#
_symmetry.space_group_name_H-M   'P 1'
#
loop_
_entity.id
_entity.type
_entity.pdbx_description
1 polymer ?
#
loop_
_entity_poly.entity_id
_entity_poly.type
_entity_poly.pdbx_seq_one_letter_code
_entity_poly.pdbx_strand_id
1 'polypeptide(L)'
;MSIPGRQMRTAKMFAHHMERMHPGAMGVALIFLDCGCIQGGPFDAEGNPMAPLTHLGQTEKGEIKVCEDCLRDGGAPERVTDSSLIFFRSGEVSEEKKAWIGKKIFSQGRNEI
;
A
#
# COMPACT_ATOMS: atom_id res chain seq x y z
N MET A 1 11.02 -11.70 5.59
CA MET A 1 10.81 -12.36 4.29
C MET A 1 10.89 -11.28 3.23
N SER A 2 11.59 -11.50 2.12
CA SER A 2 11.87 -10.45 1.13
C SER A 2 10.73 -10.37 0.12
N ILE A 3 10.11 -9.19 0.00
CA ILE A 3 9.11 -8.90 -1.04
C ILE A 3 9.73 -9.23 -2.42
N PRO A 4 9.13 -10.13 -3.23
CA PRO A 4 9.57 -10.42 -4.59
C PRO A 4 9.92 -9.15 -5.38
N GLY A 5 11.09 -9.11 -6.03
CA GLY A 5 11.61 -7.89 -6.68
C GLY A 5 10.66 -7.24 -7.70
N ARG A 6 9.75 -8.01 -8.31
CA ARG A 6 8.69 -7.51 -9.21
C ARG A 6 7.66 -6.64 -8.46
N GLN A 7 7.24 -7.06 -7.27
CA GLN A 7 6.27 -6.32 -6.45
C GLN A 7 6.85 -5.01 -5.93
N MET A 8 8.14 -5.00 -5.57
CA MET A 8 8.84 -3.79 -5.15
C MET A 8 8.91 -2.74 -6.26
N ARG A 9 9.07 -3.14 -7.53
CA ARG A 9 9.04 -2.20 -8.66
C ARG A 9 7.67 -1.57 -8.84
N THR A 10 6.60 -2.37 -8.79
CA THR A 10 5.21 -1.89 -8.88
C THR A 10 4.87 -0.95 -7.73
N ALA A 11 5.26 -1.30 -6.51
CA ALA A 11 5.10 -0.48 -5.32
C ALA A 11 5.75 0.91 -5.46
N LYS A 12 6.98 0.96 -6.00
CA LYS A 12 7.69 2.25 -6.24
C LYS A 12 7.04 3.08 -7.34
N MET A 13 6.61 2.46 -8.44
CA MET A 13 5.90 3.17 -9.52
C MET A 13 4.59 3.76 -9.01
N PHE A 14 3.85 3.00 -8.21
CA PHE A 14 2.63 3.47 -7.56
C PHE A 14 2.90 4.62 -6.60
N ALA A 15 3.89 4.49 -5.72
CA ALA A 15 4.31 5.53 -4.80
C ALA A 15 4.59 6.85 -5.55
N HIS A 16 5.35 6.79 -6.64
CA HIS A 16 5.65 7.96 -7.47
C HIS A 16 4.41 8.56 -8.14
N HIS A 17 3.48 7.73 -8.62
CA HIS A 17 2.22 8.20 -9.17
C HIS A 17 1.37 8.92 -8.12
N MET A 18 1.27 8.34 -6.92
CA MET A 18 0.50 8.89 -5.81
C MET A 18 1.08 10.19 -5.27
N GLU A 19 2.40 10.30 -5.20
CA GLU A 19 3.08 11.55 -4.82
C GLU A 19 2.67 12.72 -5.74
N ARG A 20 2.54 12.47 -7.04
CA ARG A 20 2.12 13.48 -8.01
C ARG A 20 0.64 13.82 -7.93
N MET A 21 -0.20 12.82 -7.67
CA MET A 21 -1.66 13.00 -7.60
C MET A 21 -2.12 13.59 -6.27
N HIS A 22 -1.36 13.39 -5.19
CA HIS A 22 -1.67 13.84 -3.85
C HIS A 22 -0.50 14.62 -3.23
N PRO A 23 -0.32 15.90 -3.56
CA PRO A 23 0.80 16.71 -3.07
C PRO A 23 0.87 16.86 -1.54
N GLY A 24 -0.23 16.62 -0.84
CA GLY A 24 -0.29 16.62 0.63
C GLY A 24 -0.03 15.25 1.28
N ALA A 25 0.16 14.20 0.49
CA ALA A 25 0.44 12.87 1.03
C ALA A 25 1.86 12.78 1.56
N MET A 26 2.01 12.15 2.71
CA MET A 26 3.30 11.86 3.32
C MET A 26 3.92 10.55 2.79
N GLY A 27 3.09 9.66 2.27
CA GLY A 27 3.54 8.40 1.71
C GLY A 27 2.37 7.55 1.22
N VAL A 28 2.69 6.30 0.87
CA VAL A 28 1.70 5.27 0.53
C VAL A 28 1.80 4.08 1.48
N ALA A 29 0.63 3.58 1.88
CA ALA A 29 0.50 2.30 2.55
C ALA A 29 0.22 1.22 1.50
N LEU A 30 0.86 0.06 1.67
CA LEU A 30 0.78 -1.08 0.78
C LEU A 30 0.47 -2.33 1.59
N ILE A 31 -0.40 -3.17 1.04
CA ILE A 31 -0.65 -4.53 1.52
C ILE A 31 -0.43 -5.51 0.37
N PHE A 32 0.17 -6.65 0.69
CA PHE A 32 0.52 -7.70 -0.26
C PHE A 32 -0.38 -8.90 -0.03
N LEU A 33 -1.06 -9.35 -1.08
CA LEU A 33 -1.99 -10.46 -1.03
C LEU A 33 -1.30 -11.78 -1.40
N ASP A 34 -1.85 -12.90 -0.93
CA ASP A 34 -1.35 -14.26 -1.20
C ASP A 34 -1.30 -14.63 -2.70
N CYS A 35 -2.15 -14.03 -3.54
CA CYS A 35 -2.13 -14.16 -5.01
C CYS A 35 -1.06 -13.30 -5.69
N GLY A 36 -0.30 -12.53 -4.91
CA GLY A 36 0.75 -11.65 -5.39
C GLY A 36 0.27 -10.27 -5.87
N CYS A 37 -1.03 -9.99 -5.83
CA CYS A 37 -1.58 -8.64 -6.00
C CYS A 37 -1.15 -7.72 -4.85
N ILE A 38 -1.15 -6.42 -5.12
CA ILE A 38 -0.86 -5.38 -4.14
C ILE A 38 -2.08 -4.47 -4.07
N GLN A 39 -2.44 -4.00 -2.89
CA GLN A 39 -3.36 -2.88 -2.73
C GLN A 39 -2.64 -1.76 -1.99
N GLY A 40 -2.99 -0.52 -2.28
CA GLY A 40 -2.39 0.59 -1.56
C GLY A 40 -3.10 1.91 -1.76
N GLY A 41 -2.78 2.85 -0.88
CA GLY A 41 -3.36 4.19 -0.89
C GLY A 41 -2.46 5.22 -0.23
N PRO A 42 -2.60 6.50 -0.61
CA PRO A 42 -1.86 7.61 0.00
C PRO A 42 -2.37 7.90 1.42
N PHE A 43 -1.46 8.34 2.30
CA PHE A 43 -1.79 8.77 3.67
C PHE A 43 -1.17 10.14 4.01
N ASP A 44 -1.81 10.87 4.92
CA ASP A 44 -1.38 12.19 5.42
C ASP A 44 -0.38 12.11 6.60
N ALA A 45 0.00 13.25 7.18
CA ALA A 45 0.96 13.29 8.29
C ALA A 45 0.43 12.67 9.60
N GLU A 46 -0.87 12.53 9.70
CA GLU A 46 -1.59 11.92 10.79
C GLU A 46 -1.84 10.43 10.54
N GLY A 47 -1.46 9.90 9.38
CA GLY A 47 -1.69 8.51 8.98
C GLY A 47 -3.14 8.20 8.62
N ASN A 48 -3.94 9.19 8.23
CA ASN A 48 -5.27 8.98 7.68
C ASN A 48 -5.19 8.70 6.17
N PRO A 49 -6.07 7.85 5.62
CA PRO A 49 -6.17 7.64 4.19
C PRO A 49 -6.62 8.92 3.49
N MET A 50 -5.91 9.33 2.44
CA MET A 50 -6.26 10.49 1.61
C MET A 50 -7.07 10.12 0.36
N ALA A 51 -7.07 8.84 0.00
CA ALA A 51 -7.85 8.30 -1.11
C ALA A 51 -8.21 6.83 -0.84
N PRO A 52 -9.21 6.28 -1.55
CA PRO A 52 -9.53 4.85 -1.49
C PRO A 52 -8.34 3.97 -1.86
N LEU A 53 -8.31 2.76 -1.30
CA LEU A 53 -7.32 1.75 -1.67
C LEU A 53 -7.46 1.43 -3.17
N THR A 54 -6.33 1.51 -3.87
CA THR A 54 -6.21 1.19 -5.28
C THR A 54 -5.62 -0.21 -5.43
N HIS A 55 -6.26 -1.03 -6.24
CA HIS A 55 -5.71 -2.34 -6.62
C HIS A 55 -4.57 -2.15 -7.62
N LEU A 56 -3.40 -2.61 -7.22
CA LEU A 56 -2.19 -2.69 -8.01
C LEU A 56 -2.04 -4.15 -8.41
N GLY A 57 -2.80 -4.51 -9.43
CA GLY A 57 -2.73 -5.80 -10.08
C GLY A 57 -1.34 -6.11 -10.65
N GLN A 58 -1.18 -7.33 -11.18
CA GLN A 58 0.04 -7.68 -11.87
C GLN A 58 0.15 -6.85 -13.14
N THR A 59 1.29 -6.18 -13.33
CA THR A 59 1.53 -5.42 -14.55
C THR A 59 1.92 -6.39 -15.66
N GLU A 60 0.99 -6.65 -16.57
CA GLU A 60 1.23 -7.43 -17.78
C GLU A 60 1.21 -6.47 -18.98
N LYS A 61 2.34 -6.31 -19.67
CA LYS A 61 2.48 -5.43 -20.85
C LYS A 61 2.07 -3.95 -20.62
N GLY A 62 2.16 -3.45 -19.39
CA GLY A 62 1.84 -2.05 -19.06
C GLY A 62 0.41 -1.81 -18.60
N GLU A 63 -0.43 -2.85 -18.57
CA GLU A 63 -1.79 -2.78 -18.03
C GLU A 63 -1.84 -3.37 -16.61
N ILE A 64 -2.62 -2.76 -15.74
CA ILE A 64 -2.89 -3.27 -14.40
C ILE A 64 -4.00 -4.32 -14.53
N LYS A 65 -3.66 -5.59 -14.32
CA LYS A 65 -4.66 -6.68 -14.28
C LYS A 65 -4.91 -7.14 -12.84
N VAL A 66 -6.14 -6.98 -12.39
CA VAL A 66 -6.64 -7.62 -11.16
C VAL A 66 -6.82 -9.11 -11.45
N CYS A 67 -6.30 -9.99 -10.58
CA CYS A 67 -6.46 -11.43 -10.75
C CYS A 67 -7.91 -11.86 -10.48
N GLU A 68 -8.27 -13.07 -10.93
CA GLU A 68 -9.64 -13.61 -10.73
C GLU A 68 -10.05 -13.69 -9.27
N ASP A 69 -9.13 -14.02 -8.36
CA ASP A 69 -9.45 -14.08 -6.93
C ASP A 69 -9.81 -12.69 -6.39
N CYS A 70 -9.00 -11.67 -6.71
CA CYS A 70 -9.27 -10.29 -6.30
C CYS A 70 -10.51 -9.69 -7.00
N LEU A 71 -10.89 -10.16 -8.19
CA LEU A 71 -12.17 -9.80 -8.81
C LEU A 71 -13.36 -10.40 -8.06
N ARG A 72 -13.16 -11.55 -7.39
CA ARG A 72 -14.21 -12.25 -6.65
C ARG A 72 -14.41 -11.66 -5.25
N ASP A 73 -13.32 -11.39 -4.53
CA ASP A 73 -13.37 -11.01 -3.11
C ASP A 73 -12.91 -9.58 -2.81
N GLY A 74 -12.39 -8.85 -3.81
CA GLY A 74 -11.91 -7.49 -3.62
C GLY A 74 -10.60 -7.37 -2.84
N GLY A 75 -9.84 -8.46 -2.66
CA GLY A 75 -8.63 -8.48 -1.86
C GLY A 75 -8.95 -8.51 -0.37
N ALA A 76 -9.68 -9.53 0.05
CA ALA A 76 -10.18 -9.63 1.42
C ALA A 76 -9.05 -9.60 2.47
N PRO A 77 -9.27 -9.00 3.66
CA PRO A 77 -8.22 -8.80 4.68
C PRO A 77 -7.48 -10.07 5.12
N GLU A 78 -8.15 -11.22 5.08
CA GLU A 78 -7.58 -12.52 5.48
C GLU A 78 -6.47 -12.99 4.53
N ARG A 79 -6.40 -12.42 3.33
CA ARG A 79 -5.41 -12.75 2.29
C ARG A 79 -4.14 -11.91 2.39
N VAL A 80 -4.08 -10.96 3.31
CA VAL A 80 -2.92 -10.10 3.52
C VAL A 80 -1.77 -10.91 4.11
N THR A 81 -0.69 -11.02 3.35
CA THR A 81 0.53 -11.75 3.72
C THR A 81 1.64 -10.84 4.25
N ASP A 82 1.67 -9.59 3.81
CA ASP A 82 2.67 -8.59 4.25
C ASP A 82 2.10 -7.18 4.10
N SER A 83 2.72 -6.21 4.76
CA SER A 83 2.40 -4.80 4.63
C SER A 83 3.64 -3.91 4.67
N SER A 84 3.56 -2.77 3.99
CA SER A 84 4.69 -1.84 3.91
C SER A 84 4.22 -0.39 3.83
N LEU A 85 5.09 0.52 4.27
CA LEU A 85 4.92 1.95 4.12
C LEU A 85 6.07 2.50 3.27
N ILE A 86 5.73 3.33 2.29
CA ILE A 86 6.70 4.10 1.52
C ILE A 86 6.46 5.57 1.83
N PHE A 87 7.38 6.18 2.59
CA PHE A 87 7.38 7.62 2.85
C PHE A 87 8.05 8.35 1.69
N PHE A 88 7.40 9.38 1.14
CA PHE A 88 7.98 10.17 0.04
C PHE A 88 9.16 11.02 0.50
N ARG A 89 9.07 11.54 1.73
CA ARG A 89 10.10 12.39 2.36
C ARG A 89 10.65 11.73 3.63
N SER A 90 11.28 10.58 3.47
CA SER A 90 11.71 9.75 4.60
C SER A 90 12.73 10.41 5.55
N GLY A 91 13.41 11.47 5.11
CA GLY A 91 14.36 12.24 5.94
C GLY A 91 13.70 13.31 6.81
N GLU A 92 12.42 13.65 6.56
CA GLU A 92 11.68 14.70 7.29
C GLU A 92 10.84 14.11 8.45
N VAL A 93 10.80 12.78 8.57
CA VAL A 93 9.92 12.06 9.50
C VAL A 93 10.77 11.21 10.42
N SER A 94 10.63 11.40 11.73
CA SER A 94 11.34 10.58 12.72
C SER A 94 10.89 9.12 12.66
N GLU A 95 11.78 8.20 13.03
CA GLU A 95 11.46 6.77 13.10
C GLU A 95 10.30 6.48 14.07
N GLU A 96 10.21 7.22 15.17
CA GLU A 96 9.08 7.14 16.11
C GLU A 96 7.75 7.49 15.43
N LYS A 97 7.72 8.57 14.64
CA LYS A 97 6.53 8.99 13.91
C LYS A 97 6.16 7.98 12.82
N LYS A 98 7.14 7.41 12.11
CA LYS A 98 6.91 6.34 11.12
C LYS A 98 6.30 5.10 11.77
N ALA A 99 6.83 4.68 12.92
CA ALA A 99 6.31 3.55 13.68
C ALA A 99 4.87 3.81 14.17
N TRP A 100 4.60 5.02 14.67
CA TRP A 100 3.26 5.42 15.08
C TRP A 100 2.25 5.42 13.92
N ILE A 101 2.62 5.98 12.75
CA ILE A 101 1.79 5.95 11.54
C ILE A 101 1.51 4.51 11.12
N GLY A 102 2.54 3.65 11.07
CA GLY A 102 2.39 2.24 10.72
C GLY A 102 1.48 1.49 11.67
N LYS A 103 1.59 1.74 12.97
CA LYS A 103 0.65 1.19 13.95
C LYS A 103 -0.76 1.63 13.63
N LYS A 104 -1.03 2.94 13.48
CA LYS A 104 -2.37 3.46 13.22
C LYS A 104 -3.00 2.85 11.97
N ILE A 105 -2.29 2.87 10.84
CA ILE A 105 -2.78 2.39 9.55
C ILE A 105 -3.11 0.89 9.62
N PHE A 106 -2.21 0.08 10.17
CA PHE A 106 -2.36 -1.38 10.16
C PHE A 106 -3.05 -1.97 11.40
N SER A 107 -3.24 -1.21 12.47
CA SER A 107 -4.02 -1.64 13.64
C SER A 107 -5.51 -1.39 13.46
N GLN A 108 -5.88 -0.36 12.67
CA GLN A 108 -7.29 -0.10 12.36
C GLN A 108 -7.93 -1.19 11.49
N GLY A 109 -7.13 -2.00 10.78
CA GLY A 109 -7.60 -3.16 10.02
C GLY A 109 -7.65 -4.49 10.78
N ARG A 110 -7.28 -4.54 12.07
CA ARG A 110 -7.27 -5.80 12.88
C ARG A 110 -8.36 -5.89 13.94
N ASN A 111 -9.31 -4.96 13.95
CA ASN A 111 -10.27 -4.81 15.04
C ASN A 111 -11.72 -4.89 14.55
N GLU A 112 -12.05 -5.89 13.74
CA GLU A 112 -13.43 -6.37 13.54
C GLU A 112 -13.42 -7.89 13.32
N ILE A 113 -13.24 -8.66 14.40
CA ILE A 113 -13.74 -10.03 14.55
C ILE A 113 -14.31 -10.18 15.97
#